data_AF-A0A9X9WS11-F1
#
_entry.id   AF-A0A9X9WS11-F1
#
_cell.length_a   1.000
_cell.length_b   1.000
_cell.length_c   1.000
_cell.angle_alpha   90.00
_cell.angle_beta   90.00
_cell.angle_gamma   90.00
#
_symmetry.space_group_name_H-M   'P 1'
#
loop_
_entity.id
_entity.type
_entity.pdbx_description
1 polymer ?
#
loop_
_entity_poly.entity_id
_entity_poly.type
_entity_poly.pdbx_seq_one_letter_code
_entity_poly.pdbx_strand_id
1 'polypeptide(L)'
;MGKPSRDKGLRRERAIVELHVKCGIPAERVPLSGASHYRGNGADIDIYARGATGPPLTAEVKARGDGNGFKTLLRWLGSHDALFLWQDRQAPIVVIPMHVWLEVLGLINRTAGGTGSIQQEPDADTPRQQARAAAEHGRPHDAIAERAA
;
A
#
# COMPACT_ATOMS: atom_id res chain seq x y z
N MET A 1 -23.30 -8.84 2.62
CA MET A 1 -22.14 -9.65 3.07
C MET A 1 -22.58 -10.45 4.31
N GLY A 2 -22.44 -11.77 4.33
CA GLY A 2 -22.94 -12.61 5.44
C GLY A 2 -22.01 -12.64 6.65
N LYS A 3 -22.56 -12.98 7.83
CA LYS A 3 -21.82 -13.16 9.10
C LYS A 3 -20.55 -14.04 8.97
N PRO A 4 -20.56 -15.18 8.25
CA PRO A 4 -19.37 -16.02 8.11
C PRO A 4 -18.19 -15.35 7.39
N SER A 5 -18.48 -14.52 6.38
CA SER A 5 -17.45 -13.80 5.63
C SER A 5 -16.83 -12.69 6.49
N ARG A 6 -17.65 -11.98 7.26
CA ARG A 6 -17.18 -10.97 8.20
C ARG A 6 -16.30 -11.59 9.27
N ASP A 7 -16.76 -12.68 9.88
CA ASP A 7 -16.00 -13.37 10.93
C ASP A 7 -14.68 -13.94 10.40
N LYS A 8 -14.63 -14.39 9.14
CA LYS A 8 -13.39 -14.79 8.47
C LYS A 8 -12.41 -13.61 8.35
N GLY A 9 -12.86 -12.44 7.88
CA GLY A 9 -12.06 -11.22 7.80
C GLY A 9 -11.47 -10.84 9.16
N LEU A 10 -12.35 -10.71 10.16
CA LEU A 10 -11.97 -10.38 11.53
C LEU A 10 -10.94 -11.35 12.14
N ARG A 11 -11.01 -12.65 11.82
CA ARG A 11 -10.02 -13.63 12.26
C ARG A 11 -8.66 -13.41 11.60
N ARG A 12 -8.64 -13.07 10.30
CA ARG A 12 -7.40 -12.84 9.56
C ARG A 12 -6.71 -11.55 10.00
N GLU A 13 -7.47 -10.48 10.19
CA GLU A 13 -6.93 -9.22 10.71
C GLU A 13 -6.29 -9.40 12.09
N ARG A 14 -6.99 -10.11 13.01
CA ARG A 14 -6.44 -10.42 14.33
C ARG A 14 -5.17 -11.27 14.26
N ALA A 15 -5.13 -12.27 13.39
CA ALA A 15 -3.95 -13.11 13.23
C ALA A 15 -2.74 -12.33 12.70
N ILE A 16 -2.96 -11.37 11.79
CA ILE A 16 -1.87 -10.50 11.30
C ILE A 16 -1.35 -9.61 12.43
N VAL A 17 -2.23 -8.99 13.22
CA VAL A 17 -1.82 -8.19 14.39
C VAL A 17 -1.04 -9.06 15.38
N GLU A 18 -1.53 -10.26 15.70
CA GLU A 18 -0.86 -11.17 16.61
C GLU A 18 0.54 -11.57 16.11
N LEU A 19 0.71 -11.80 14.80
CA LEU A 19 2.02 -12.08 14.20
C LEU A 19 3.00 -10.91 14.41
N HIS A 20 2.56 -9.67 14.18
CA HIS A 20 3.40 -8.49 14.40
C HIS A 20 3.81 -8.35 15.86
N VAL A 21 2.83 -8.43 16.77
CA VAL A 21 3.07 -8.29 18.22
C VAL A 21 4.02 -9.37 18.73
N LYS A 22 3.88 -10.62 18.28
CA LYS A 22 4.81 -11.72 18.63
C LYS A 22 6.24 -11.47 18.14
N CYS A 23 6.41 -10.74 17.06
CA CYS A 23 7.70 -10.32 16.54
C CYS A 23 8.21 -9.00 17.15
N GLY A 24 7.55 -8.47 18.17
CA GLY A 24 7.93 -7.20 18.81
C GLY A 24 7.61 -5.96 17.97
N ILE A 25 6.76 -6.09 16.95
CA ILE A 25 6.31 -4.98 16.10
C ILE A 25 4.93 -4.56 16.59
N PRO A 26 4.76 -3.34 17.14
CA PRO A 26 3.43 -2.91 17.59
C PRO A 26 2.50 -2.76 16.39
N ALA A 27 1.30 -3.31 16.51
CA ALA A 27 0.24 -3.21 15.51
C ALA A 27 -1.13 -3.31 16.19
N GLU A 28 -2.14 -2.69 15.59
CA GLU A 28 -3.52 -2.78 16.07
C GLU A 28 -4.52 -2.82 14.92
N ARG A 29 -5.72 -3.33 15.20
CA ARG A 29 -6.82 -3.26 14.23
C ARG A 29 -7.49 -1.90 14.32
N VAL A 30 -7.79 -1.31 13.17
CA VAL A 30 -8.54 -0.06 13.12
C VAL A 30 -9.98 -0.31 13.61
N PRO A 31 -10.47 0.42 14.62
CA PRO A 31 -11.83 0.28 15.11
C PRO A 31 -12.85 0.53 13.99
N LEU A 32 -13.86 -0.34 13.89
CA LEU A 32 -14.92 -0.25 12.88
C LEU A 32 -14.42 -0.30 11.42
N SER A 33 -13.24 -0.90 11.16
CA SER A 33 -12.76 -1.16 9.79
C SER A 33 -13.86 -1.85 8.95
N GLY A 34 -14.13 -1.30 7.76
CA GLY A 34 -15.19 -1.77 6.86
C GLY A 34 -16.62 -1.27 7.16
N ALA A 35 -16.86 -0.51 8.24
CA ALA A 35 -18.12 0.21 8.43
C ALA A 35 -18.01 1.61 7.80
N SER A 36 -18.62 1.78 6.63
CA SER A 36 -18.64 3.04 5.87
C SER A 36 -19.09 4.20 6.78
N HIS A 37 -18.20 5.20 6.95
CA HIS A 37 -18.34 6.51 7.62
C HIS A 37 -17.62 6.77 8.95
N TYR A 38 -16.88 5.84 9.54
CA TYR A 38 -15.99 6.24 10.65
C TYR A 38 -14.71 6.88 10.13
N ARG A 39 -14.31 8.01 10.72
CA ARG A 39 -13.20 8.91 10.32
C ARG A 39 -11.81 8.24 10.46
N GLY A 40 -11.50 7.30 9.59
CA GLY A 40 -10.16 6.69 9.46
C GLY A 40 -9.84 6.44 8.00
N ASN A 41 -8.55 6.30 7.68
CA ASN A 41 -8.00 6.12 6.33
C ASN A 41 -8.51 4.90 5.52
N GLY A 42 -9.54 4.19 6.01
CA GLY A 42 -10.13 3.01 5.37
C GLY A 42 -9.39 1.71 5.63
N ALA A 43 -8.27 1.75 6.36
CA ALA A 43 -7.41 0.61 6.63
C ALA A 43 -8.04 -0.41 7.61
N ASP A 44 -7.56 -1.65 7.53
CA ASP A 44 -7.91 -2.73 8.46
C ASP A 44 -6.96 -2.77 9.67
N ILE A 45 -5.67 -2.45 9.45
CA ILE A 45 -4.60 -2.58 10.45
C ILE A 45 -3.66 -1.37 10.37
N ASP A 46 -3.26 -0.86 11.54
CA ASP A 46 -2.18 0.10 11.71
C ASP A 46 -0.93 -0.62 12.27
N ILE A 47 0.24 -0.38 11.67
CA ILE A 47 1.52 -0.99 12.04
C ILE A 47 2.54 0.11 12.40
N TYR A 48 3.02 0.13 13.64
CA TYR A 48 3.90 1.20 14.15
C TYR A 48 5.39 0.91 13.92
N ALA A 49 5.76 0.58 12.68
CA ALA A 49 7.13 0.27 12.29
C ALA A 49 8.07 1.50 12.33
N ARG A 50 7.50 2.72 12.31
CA ARG A 50 8.22 4.00 12.33
C ARG A 50 8.60 4.46 13.74
N GLY A 51 8.37 3.64 14.76
CA GLY A 51 8.60 3.98 16.17
C GLY A 51 7.47 4.78 16.81
N ALA A 52 7.61 5.10 18.10
CA ALA A 52 6.52 5.62 18.94
C ALA A 52 5.97 7.00 18.52
N THR A 53 6.72 7.78 17.75
CA THR A 53 6.34 9.14 17.33
C THR A 53 6.01 9.24 15.85
N GLY A 54 6.22 8.18 15.07
CA GLY A 54 5.94 8.15 13.64
C GLY A 54 4.50 7.72 13.34
N PRO A 55 3.92 8.14 12.20
CA PRO A 55 2.61 7.66 11.79
C PRO A 55 2.67 6.14 11.48
N PRO A 56 1.59 5.39 11.74
CA PRO A 56 1.55 3.97 11.40
C PRO A 56 1.62 3.76 9.88
N LEU A 57 2.15 2.61 9.47
CA LEU A 57 1.88 2.05 8.16
C LEU A 57 0.45 1.52 8.16
N THR A 58 -0.35 2.01 7.23
CA THR A 58 -1.74 1.61 7.03
C THR A 58 -1.80 0.37 6.15
N ALA A 59 -2.60 -0.62 6.55
CA ALA A 59 -2.68 -1.87 5.82
C ALA A 59 -4.11 -2.37 5.61
N GLU A 60 -4.35 -2.88 4.40
CA GLU A 60 -5.58 -3.58 4.00
C GLU A 60 -5.38 -5.10 4.05
N VAL A 61 -6.41 -5.87 4.41
CA VAL A 61 -6.37 -7.35 4.47
C VAL A 61 -7.36 -7.97 3.50
N LYS A 62 -6.87 -8.85 2.60
CA LYS A 62 -7.71 -9.65 1.71
C LYS A 62 -7.41 -11.13 1.84
N ALA A 63 -8.41 -11.90 2.27
CA ALA A 63 -8.38 -13.35 2.24
C ALA A 63 -9.18 -13.90 1.05
N ARG A 64 -8.51 -14.59 0.12
CA ARG A 64 -9.11 -15.11 -1.13
C ARG A 64 -8.59 -16.51 -1.44
N GLY A 65 -9.40 -17.30 -2.16
CA GLY A 65 -9.05 -18.68 -2.51
C GLY A 65 -8.11 -18.79 -3.72
N ASP A 66 -8.00 -17.73 -4.51
CA ASP A 66 -7.31 -17.65 -5.80
C ASP A 66 -6.27 -16.52 -5.86
N GLY A 67 -5.33 -16.66 -6.81
CA GLY A 67 -4.34 -15.62 -7.12
C GLY A 67 -4.93 -14.60 -8.08
N ASN A 68 -5.21 -13.39 -7.59
CA ASN A 68 -5.73 -12.29 -8.40
C ASN A 68 -4.60 -11.52 -9.11
N GLY A 69 -4.86 -10.96 -10.30
CA GLY A 69 -3.85 -10.25 -11.11
C GLY A 69 -3.56 -8.80 -10.71
N PHE A 70 -2.51 -8.20 -11.29
CA PHE A 70 -1.96 -6.87 -10.93
C PHE A 70 -3.00 -5.75 -10.78
N LYS A 71 -3.94 -5.60 -11.73
CA LYS A 71 -4.98 -4.54 -11.66
C LYS A 71 -5.86 -4.67 -10.40
N THR A 72 -6.12 -5.90 -9.97
CA THR A 72 -6.89 -6.17 -8.76
C THR A 72 -6.05 -5.88 -7.51
N LEU A 73 -4.76 -6.22 -7.51
CA LEU A 73 -3.85 -5.89 -6.41
C LEU A 73 -3.75 -4.38 -6.20
N LEU A 74 -3.55 -3.61 -7.28
CA LEU A 74 -3.49 -2.14 -7.20
C LEU A 74 -4.80 -1.53 -6.68
N ARG A 75 -5.95 -2.03 -7.14
CA ARG A 75 -7.26 -1.57 -6.65
C ARG A 75 -7.45 -1.86 -5.16
N TRP A 76 -7.00 -3.02 -4.68
CA TRP A 76 -7.12 -3.38 -3.26
C TRP A 76 -6.12 -2.64 -2.38
N LEU A 77 -4.90 -2.44 -2.87
CA LEU A 77 -3.90 -1.63 -2.17
C LEU A 77 -4.42 -0.20 -1.99
N GLY A 78 -4.99 0.39 -3.06
CA GLY A 78 -5.58 1.72 -2.98
C GLY A 78 -4.53 2.74 -2.54
N SER A 79 -4.84 3.49 -1.47
CA SER A 79 -3.94 4.46 -0.84
C SER A 79 -3.22 3.92 0.40
N HIS A 80 -3.33 2.62 0.70
CA HIS A 80 -2.69 2.03 1.86
C HIS A 80 -1.20 1.76 1.61
N ASP A 81 -0.41 1.79 2.67
CA ASP A 81 1.02 1.47 2.60
C ASP A 81 1.27 -0.01 2.32
N ALA A 82 0.35 -0.89 2.74
CA ALA A 82 0.47 -2.33 2.56
C ALA A 82 -0.86 -3.04 2.27
N LEU A 83 -0.76 -4.16 1.54
CA LEU A 83 -1.85 -5.09 1.29
C LEU A 83 -1.42 -6.49 1.72
N PHE A 84 -2.07 -7.04 2.74
CA PHE A 84 -1.90 -8.43 3.16
C PHE A 84 -2.84 -9.34 2.38
N LEU A 85 -2.27 -10.33 1.72
CA LEU A 85 -2.98 -11.37 0.99
C LEU A 85 -2.84 -12.69 1.74
N TRP A 86 -3.96 -13.31 2.09
CA TRP A 86 -3.95 -14.59 2.79
C TRP A 86 -4.83 -15.63 2.09
N GLN A 87 -4.19 -16.53 1.36
CA GLN A 87 -4.85 -17.70 0.77
C GLN A 87 -5.02 -18.82 1.81
N ASP A 88 -6.14 -19.53 1.76
CA ASP A 88 -6.42 -20.59 2.73
C ASP A 88 -5.34 -21.69 2.67
N ARG A 89 -4.79 -22.03 3.85
CA ARG A 89 -3.69 -22.99 4.06
C ARG A 89 -2.33 -22.58 3.49
N GLN A 90 -2.16 -21.32 3.11
CA GLN A 90 -0.87 -20.77 2.66
C GLN A 90 -0.36 -19.75 3.66
N ALA A 91 0.95 -19.46 3.59
CA ALA A 91 1.54 -18.34 4.29
C ALA A 91 1.01 -17.01 3.71
N PRO A 92 0.80 -15.96 4.54
CA PRO A 92 0.40 -14.66 4.04
C PRO A 92 1.53 -14.01 3.22
N ILE A 93 1.14 -13.26 2.19
CA ILE A 93 2.02 -12.44 1.35
C ILE A 93 1.70 -10.97 1.59
N VAL A 94 2.71 -10.12 1.53
CA VAL A 94 2.54 -8.66 1.65
C VAL A 94 2.90 -8.02 0.32
N VAL A 95 2.03 -7.14 -0.16
CA VAL A 95 2.28 -6.27 -1.32
C VAL A 95 2.43 -4.84 -0.80
N ILE A 96 3.51 -4.17 -1.17
CA ILE A 96 3.82 -2.79 -0.77
C ILE A 96 4.36 -2.01 -1.98
N PRO A 97 4.14 -0.68 -2.05
CA PRO A 97 4.83 0.18 -3.00
C PRO A 97 6.35 0.14 -2.84
N MET A 98 7.09 0.46 -3.90
CA MET A 98 8.56 0.41 -3.87
C MET A 98 9.14 1.40 -2.86
N HIS A 99 8.59 2.62 -2.74
CA HIS A 99 9.03 3.55 -1.71
C HIS A 99 8.81 3.03 -0.28
N VAL A 100 7.69 2.37 0.01
CA VAL A 100 7.41 1.80 1.34
C VAL A 100 8.40 0.66 1.62
N TRP A 101 8.71 -0.17 0.64
CA TRP A 101 9.74 -1.20 0.78
C TRP A 101 11.11 -0.61 1.12
N LEU A 102 11.54 0.41 0.38
CA LEU A 102 12.79 1.11 0.64
C LEU A 102 12.79 1.81 2.00
N GLU A 103 11.64 2.34 2.42
CA GLU A 103 11.48 2.91 3.75
C GLU A 103 11.74 1.87 4.85
N VAL A 104 11.13 0.69 4.73
CA VAL A 104 11.31 -0.43 5.67
C VAL A 104 12.77 -0.85 5.74
N LEU A 105 13.46 -0.98 4.60
CA LEU A 105 14.89 -1.28 4.58
C LEU A 105 15.73 -0.19 5.25
N GLY A 106 15.39 1.08 5.03
CA GLY A 106 16.06 2.21 5.67
C GLY A 106 15.84 2.25 7.18
N LEU A 107 14.65 1.87 7.66
CA LEU A 107 14.36 1.72 9.08
C LEU A 107 15.27 0.67 9.71
N ILE A 108 15.41 -0.50 9.08
CA ILE A 108 16.32 -1.57 9.51
C ILE A 108 17.77 -1.10 9.55
N ASN A 109 18.21 -0.35 8.53
CA ASN A 109 19.58 0.15 8.46
C ASN A 109 19.89 1.14 9.60
N ARG A 110 18.94 2.02 9.96
CA ARG A 110 19.11 2.96 11.09
C ARG A 110 19.24 2.25 12.43
N THR A 111 18.42 1.23 12.70
CA THR A 111 18.55 0.43 13.91
C THR A 111 19.88 -0.32 13.97
N ALA A 112 20.46 -0.67 12.81
CA ALA A 112 21.78 -1.27 12.71
C ALA A 112 22.96 -0.27 12.72
N GLY A 113 22.72 1.04 12.88
CA GLY A 113 23.75 2.08 12.94
C GLY A 113 24.14 2.71 11.59
N GLY A 114 23.41 2.45 10.52
CA GLY A 114 23.62 3.08 9.21
C GLY A 114 23.13 4.53 9.16
N THR A 115 23.94 5.42 8.55
CA THR A 115 23.72 6.89 8.51
C THR A 115 22.93 7.38 7.28
N GLY A 116 22.35 6.48 6.49
CA GLY A 116 21.60 6.84 5.28
C GLY A 116 20.25 7.49 5.58
N SER A 117 19.96 8.61 4.92
CA SER A 117 18.63 9.25 4.92
C SER A 117 17.68 8.53 3.96
N ILE A 118 16.43 8.29 4.39
CA ILE A 118 15.35 7.81 3.49
C ILE A 118 14.78 9.01 2.72
N GLN A 119 14.66 8.90 1.40
CA GLN A 119 13.90 9.84 0.59
C GLN A 119 12.41 9.49 0.64
N GLN A 120 11.53 10.49 0.67
CA GLN A 120 10.08 10.29 0.47
C GLN A 120 9.81 10.00 -1.01
N GLU A 121 9.07 8.93 -1.29
CA GLU A 121 8.65 8.52 -2.65
C GLU A 121 9.78 8.45 -3.72
N PRO A 122 10.89 7.71 -3.49
CA PRO A 122 11.99 7.55 -4.45
C PRO A 122 11.59 6.97 -5.81
N ASP A 123 10.41 6.37 -5.92
CA ASP A 123 9.86 5.80 -7.14
C ASP A 123 8.84 6.73 -7.84
N ALA A 124 8.61 7.93 -7.32
CA ALA A 124 7.86 8.97 -8.04
C ALA A 124 8.68 9.42 -9.26
N ASP A 125 8.36 8.86 -10.42
CA ASP A 125 9.01 9.19 -11.70
C ASP A 125 8.44 10.50 -12.27
N THR A 126 8.54 11.58 -11.49
CA THR A 126 8.13 12.94 -11.87
C THR A 126 8.74 13.37 -13.22
N PRO A 127 10.02 13.05 -13.53
CA PRO A 127 10.59 13.30 -14.85
C PRO A 127 9.88 12.54 -15.98
N ARG A 128 9.56 11.23 -15.84
CA ARG A 128 8.72 10.56 -16.85
C ARG A 128 7.34 11.17 -16.95
N GLN A 129 6.70 11.49 -15.82
CA GLN A 129 5.36 12.05 -15.81
C GLN A 129 5.33 13.41 -16.53
N GLN A 130 6.32 14.25 -16.28
CA GLN A 130 6.52 15.53 -16.97
C GLN A 130 6.87 15.34 -18.46
N ALA A 131 7.75 14.41 -18.80
CA ALA A 131 8.09 14.11 -20.20
C ALA A 131 6.88 13.58 -20.99
N ARG A 132 6.06 12.73 -20.35
CA ARG A 132 4.80 12.25 -20.91
C ARG A 132 3.79 13.37 -21.07
N ALA A 133 3.59 14.20 -20.04
CA ALA A 133 2.69 15.35 -20.11
C ALA A 133 3.13 16.35 -21.19
N ALA A 134 4.43 16.61 -21.32
CA ALA A 134 4.99 17.48 -22.37
C ALA A 134 4.78 16.89 -23.77
N ALA A 135 4.92 15.57 -23.95
CA ALA A 135 4.63 14.88 -25.21
C ALA A 135 3.13 14.88 -25.56
N GLU A 136 2.24 14.88 -24.55
CA GLU A 136 0.79 14.95 -24.72
C GLU A 136 0.29 16.39 -25.01
N HIS A 137 0.92 17.43 -24.44
CA HIS A 137 0.59 18.84 -24.70
C HIS A 137 1.35 19.46 -25.88
N GLY A 138 2.41 18.81 -26.37
CA GLY A 138 3.29 19.30 -27.44
C GLY A 138 2.85 18.96 -28.87
N ARG A 139 1.63 18.46 -29.11
CA ARG A 139 1.08 18.33 -30.47
C ARG A 139 0.15 19.50 -30.78
N PRO A 140 0.62 20.56 -31.46
CA PRO A 140 -0.31 21.49 -32.11
C PRO A 140 -1.10 20.73 -33.18
N HIS A 141 -2.41 20.96 -33.22
CA HIS A 141 -3.34 20.34 -34.16
C HIS A 141 -3.26 20.99 -35.57
N ASP A 142 -2.31 21.90 -35.82
CA ASP A 142 -2.33 22.80 -36.98
C ASP A 142 -1.05 22.70 -37.84
N ALA A 143 -0.79 21.54 -38.43
CA ALA A 143 0.32 21.39 -39.38
C ALA A 143 0.00 20.57 -40.66
N ILE A 144 -1.29 20.40 -41.03
CA ILE A 144 -1.67 19.72 -42.29
C ILE A 144 -2.75 20.50 -43.09
N ALA A 145 -2.78 21.83 -43.03
CA ALA A 145 -3.71 22.59 -43.87
C ALA A 145 -3.17 23.95 -44.32
N GLU A 146 -2.00 23.99 -44.97
CA GLU A 146 -1.67 25.15 -45.82
C GLU A 146 -0.53 24.84 -46.82
N ARG A 147 -0.79 23.92 -47.76
CA ARG A 147 -0.09 23.87 -49.07
C ARG A 147 -0.99 23.20 -50.12
N ALA A 148 -2.08 23.86 -50.48
CA ALA A 148 -2.80 23.61 -51.72
C ALA A 148 -3.74 24.78 -52.03
N ALA A 149 -3.20 25.86 -52.59
CA ALA A 149 -3.84 26.78 -53.54
C ALA A 149 -2.80 27.78 -54.05
#